data_AF-A0A6P0XE95-F1
#
_entry.id   AF-A0A6P0XE95-F1
#
_cell.length_a   1.000
_cell.length_b   1.000
_cell.length_c   1.000
_cell.angle_alpha   90.00
_cell.angle_beta   90.00
_cell.angle_gamma   90.00
#
_symmetry.space_group_name_H-M   'P 1'
#
loop_
_entity.id
_entity.type
_entity.pdbx_description
1 polymer ?
#
loop_
_entity_poly.entity_id
_entity_poly.type
_entity_poly.pdbx_seq_one_letter_code
_entity_poly.pdbx_strand_id
1 'polypeptide(L)'
;MNTEIWTFIFVTISLMLYLYIGWRSRVQDSKGFFVADQSVPAIANGAATAADFMSAVSFISIAGAVSILGYDGSYYVIAGTGGYVLLGLLLAPYLRKFGKYTLPDFIGDRYYSNIARIVAVIAALIISITFVVGQMRGVGIVFSRFLQVPIEVGVIIGMVIVAFFAILGGMKGITWTQVTQYFILIVAYLIPAIAICNILTNIPVPELAFT
;
A
#
# COMPACT_ATOMS: atom_id res chain seq x y z
N MET A 1 29.41 -3.66 12.41
CA MET A 1 28.13 -3.23 13.03
C MET A 1 27.14 -4.37 12.94
N ASN A 2 26.38 -4.65 14.01
CA ASN A 2 25.38 -5.71 14.04
C ASN A 2 24.20 -5.39 13.09
N THR A 3 23.57 -6.39 12.46
CA THR A 3 22.45 -6.23 11.52
C THR A 3 21.25 -5.55 12.18
N GLU A 4 21.03 -5.79 13.46
CA GLU A 4 19.99 -5.16 14.28
C GLU A 4 20.12 -3.64 14.31
N ILE A 5 21.33 -3.12 14.46
CA ILE A 5 21.60 -1.67 14.53
C ILE A 5 21.22 -1.01 13.20
N TRP A 6 21.59 -1.64 12.07
CA TRP A 6 21.20 -1.13 10.75
C TRP A 6 19.68 -1.11 10.58
N THR A 7 18.98 -2.16 11.00
CA THR A 7 17.52 -2.20 10.95
C THR A 7 16.89 -1.08 11.74
N PHE A 8 17.31 -0.85 12.99
CA PHE A 8 16.78 0.26 13.80
C PHE A 8 17.02 1.61 13.12
N ILE A 9 18.21 1.84 12.57
CA ILE A 9 18.53 3.06 11.84
C ILE A 9 17.58 3.25 10.64
N PHE A 10 17.42 2.25 9.78
CA PHE A 10 16.54 2.35 8.60
C PHE A 10 15.07 2.54 8.97
N VAL A 11 14.58 1.81 9.98
CA VAL A 11 13.19 1.93 10.46
C VAL A 11 12.95 3.31 11.05
N THR A 12 13.84 3.81 11.92
CA THR A 12 13.68 5.14 12.53
C THR A 12 13.76 6.25 11.48
N ILE A 13 14.72 6.18 10.55
CA ILE A 13 14.85 7.19 9.48
C ILE A 13 13.61 7.19 8.59
N SER A 14 13.12 6.03 8.17
CA SER A 14 11.93 5.93 7.32
C SER A 14 10.68 6.45 8.03
N LEU A 15 10.46 6.07 9.29
CA LEU A 15 9.34 6.59 10.10
C LEU A 15 9.42 8.11 10.29
N MET A 16 10.61 8.66 10.56
CA MET A 16 10.80 10.11 10.70
C MET A 16 10.57 10.85 9.39
N LEU A 17 10.99 10.27 8.25
CA LEU A 17 10.72 10.81 6.92
C LEU A 17 9.22 10.86 6.64
N TYR A 18 8.49 9.79 6.95
CA TYR A 18 7.04 9.74 6.78
C TYR A 18 6.32 10.74 7.71
N LEU A 19 6.79 10.89 8.95
CA LEU A 19 6.28 11.91 9.89
C LEU A 19 6.48 13.32 9.33
N TYR A 20 7.64 13.59 8.78
CA TYR A 20 7.95 14.89 8.20
C TYR A 20 7.06 15.21 6.98
N ILE A 21 6.87 14.25 6.08
CA ILE A 21 5.98 14.41 4.92
C ILE A 21 4.53 14.67 5.36
N GLY A 22 4.03 13.88 6.31
CA GLY A 22 2.69 14.05 6.87
C GLY A 22 2.53 15.41 7.55
N TRP A 23 3.52 15.85 8.33
CA TRP A 23 3.51 17.15 8.99
C TRP A 23 3.48 18.32 7.99
N ARG A 24 4.34 18.27 6.97
CA ARG A 24 4.44 19.32 5.94
C ARG A 24 3.22 19.38 5.03
N SER A 25 2.47 18.27 4.92
CA SER A 25 1.31 18.14 4.06
C SER A 25 -0.03 18.36 4.76
N ARG A 26 -0.03 18.83 6.02
CA ARG A 26 -1.25 19.07 6.80
C ARG A 26 -2.23 19.98 6.07
N VAL A 27 -3.50 19.57 6.05
CA VAL A 27 -4.60 20.33 5.47
C VAL A 27 -5.72 20.48 6.49
N GLN A 28 -6.41 21.61 6.50
CA GLN A 28 -7.45 21.95 7.49
C GLN A 28 -8.88 21.80 6.95
N ASP A 29 -9.08 21.75 5.64
CA ASP A 29 -10.40 21.63 5.01
C ASP A 29 -10.69 20.19 4.55
N SER A 30 -11.98 19.82 4.52
CA SER A 30 -12.40 18.46 4.19
C SER A 30 -12.05 18.05 2.76
N LYS A 31 -12.00 18.98 1.79
CA LYS A 31 -11.66 18.64 0.40
C LYS A 31 -10.17 18.33 0.29
N GLY A 32 -9.33 19.15 0.87
CA GLY A 32 -7.90 18.90 0.98
C GLY A 32 -7.57 17.64 1.78
N PHE A 33 -8.35 17.34 2.83
CA PHE A 33 -8.16 16.13 3.64
C PHE A 33 -8.52 14.84 2.87
N PHE A 34 -9.64 14.79 2.14
CA PHE A 34 -10.07 13.54 1.49
C PHE A 34 -9.58 13.36 0.05
N VAL A 35 -9.39 14.44 -0.72
CA VAL A 35 -9.03 14.34 -2.15
C VAL A 35 -7.81 15.17 -2.54
N ALA A 36 -7.11 15.79 -1.57
CA ALA A 36 -5.91 16.59 -1.82
C ALA A 36 -6.12 17.67 -2.90
N ASP A 37 -7.34 18.25 -2.96
CA ASP A 37 -7.77 19.21 -3.98
C ASP A 37 -7.59 18.73 -5.43
N GLN A 38 -7.50 17.42 -5.65
CA GLN A 38 -7.16 16.81 -6.94
C GLN A 38 -5.85 17.34 -7.54
N SER A 39 -4.97 17.88 -6.70
CA SER A 39 -3.73 18.55 -7.10
C SER A 39 -2.56 17.58 -7.30
N VAL A 40 -2.70 16.31 -6.91
CA VAL A 40 -1.64 15.32 -6.99
C VAL A 40 -1.41 14.89 -8.45
N PRO A 41 -0.16 14.93 -8.97
CA PRO A 41 0.16 14.48 -10.31
C PRO A 41 -0.21 13.02 -10.56
N ALA A 42 -0.57 12.67 -11.79
CA ALA A 42 -0.99 11.31 -12.15
C ALA A 42 0.10 10.26 -11.87
N ILE A 43 1.37 10.58 -12.14
CA ILE A 43 2.51 9.68 -11.86
C ILE A 43 2.66 9.43 -10.36
N ALA A 44 2.50 10.47 -9.53
CA ALA A 44 2.56 10.34 -8.08
C ALA A 44 1.41 9.48 -7.54
N ASN A 45 0.18 9.66 -8.05
CA ASN A 45 -0.94 8.79 -7.71
C ASN A 45 -0.70 7.34 -8.17
N GLY A 46 -0.12 7.13 -9.35
CA GLY A 46 0.24 5.79 -9.84
C GLY A 46 1.27 5.10 -8.96
N ALA A 47 2.33 5.81 -8.59
CA ALA A 47 3.36 5.31 -7.68
C ALA A 47 2.78 5.00 -6.29
N ALA A 48 1.89 5.86 -5.78
CA ALA A 48 1.21 5.64 -4.51
C ALA A 48 0.31 4.40 -4.53
N THR A 49 -0.50 4.22 -5.58
CA THR A 49 -1.30 3.00 -5.79
C THR A 49 -0.43 1.75 -5.90
N ALA A 50 0.72 1.85 -6.58
CA ALA A 50 1.66 0.74 -6.68
C ALA A 50 2.27 0.38 -5.31
N ALA A 51 2.65 1.38 -4.50
CA ALA A 51 3.11 1.15 -3.13
C ALA A 51 2.03 0.50 -2.25
N ASP A 52 0.78 0.94 -2.38
CA ASP A 52 -0.36 0.35 -1.65
C ASP A 52 -0.61 -1.11 -2.07
N PHE A 53 -0.48 -1.42 -3.36
CA PHE A 53 -0.53 -2.80 -3.83
C PHE A 53 0.59 -3.66 -3.24
N MET A 54 1.80 -3.13 -3.11
CA MET A 54 2.97 -3.82 -2.53
C MET A 54 2.93 -3.92 -0.98
N SER A 55 1.76 -3.77 -0.37
CA SER A 55 1.56 -3.84 1.08
C SER A 55 2.03 -5.15 1.73
N ALA A 56 2.07 -5.15 3.08
CA ALA A 56 2.46 -6.31 3.88
C ALA A 56 1.65 -7.57 3.54
N VAL A 57 0.36 -7.42 3.21
CA VAL A 57 -0.49 -8.54 2.78
C VAL A 57 0.03 -9.09 1.47
N SER A 58 0.17 -8.28 0.44
CA SER A 58 0.65 -8.76 -0.86
C SER A 58 2.05 -9.35 -0.78
N PHE A 59 2.97 -8.70 -0.06
CA PHE A 59 4.35 -9.18 0.07
C PHE A 59 4.42 -10.56 0.75
N ILE A 60 3.78 -10.71 1.91
CA ILE A 60 3.81 -11.97 2.68
C ILE A 60 2.94 -13.04 2.00
N SER A 61 1.74 -12.68 1.54
CA SER A 61 0.80 -13.64 0.95
C SER A 61 1.26 -14.16 -0.40
N ILE A 62 1.82 -13.33 -1.28
CA ILE A 62 2.31 -13.79 -2.58
C ILE A 62 3.58 -14.63 -2.39
N ALA A 63 4.51 -14.22 -1.53
CA ALA A 63 5.67 -15.04 -1.21
C ALA A 63 5.27 -16.41 -0.63
N GLY A 64 4.29 -16.41 0.29
CA GLY A 64 3.72 -17.65 0.84
C GLY A 64 3.03 -18.51 -0.21
N ALA A 65 2.21 -17.92 -1.09
CA ALA A 65 1.53 -18.62 -2.17
C ALA A 65 2.52 -19.25 -3.16
N VAL A 66 3.54 -18.50 -3.58
CA VAL A 66 4.61 -19.01 -4.47
C VAL A 66 5.42 -20.11 -3.78
N SER A 67 5.65 -20.03 -2.47
CA SER A 67 6.36 -21.10 -1.76
C SER A 67 5.61 -22.44 -1.74
N ILE A 68 4.28 -22.41 -1.82
CA ILE A 68 3.41 -23.60 -1.78
C ILE A 68 3.07 -24.08 -3.20
N LEU A 69 2.72 -23.14 -4.09
CA LEU A 69 2.24 -23.41 -5.45
C LEU A 69 3.34 -23.40 -6.51
N GLY A 70 4.57 -23.01 -6.13
CA GLY A 70 5.66 -22.83 -7.07
C GLY A 70 5.39 -21.72 -8.08
N TYR A 71 5.80 -21.94 -9.33
CA TYR A 71 5.67 -20.95 -10.41
C TYR A 71 4.22 -20.54 -10.68
N ASP A 72 3.24 -21.44 -10.47
CA ASP A 72 1.82 -21.12 -10.65
C ASP A 72 1.33 -20.04 -9.66
N GLY A 73 2.01 -19.87 -8.52
CA GLY A 73 1.76 -18.76 -7.60
C GLY A 73 2.04 -17.38 -8.22
N SER A 74 2.84 -17.29 -9.30
CA SER A 74 3.16 -16.04 -9.98
C SER A 74 1.94 -15.42 -10.69
N TYR A 75 0.93 -16.23 -11.05
CA TYR A 75 -0.31 -15.73 -11.66
C TYR A 75 -1.07 -14.75 -10.76
N TYR A 76 -0.95 -14.87 -9.43
CA TYR A 76 -1.56 -13.91 -8.50
C TYR A 76 -0.99 -12.50 -8.64
N VAL A 77 0.30 -12.36 -8.98
CA VAL A 77 0.94 -11.05 -9.24
C VAL A 77 0.39 -10.44 -10.52
N ILE A 78 0.32 -11.24 -11.60
CA ILE A 78 -0.14 -10.79 -12.91
C ILE A 78 -1.63 -10.43 -12.86
N ALA A 79 -2.46 -11.27 -12.24
CA ALA A 79 -3.89 -11.02 -12.08
C ALA A 79 -4.15 -9.75 -11.24
N GLY A 80 -3.41 -9.58 -10.15
CA GLY A 80 -3.51 -8.40 -9.29
C GLY A 80 -3.19 -7.11 -10.06
N THR A 81 -2.00 -7.05 -10.67
CA THR A 81 -1.54 -5.87 -11.43
C THR A 81 -2.40 -5.58 -12.67
N GLY A 82 -2.79 -6.61 -13.43
CA GLY A 82 -3.71 -6.49 -14.55
C GLY A 82 -5.08 -5.94 -14.14
N GLY A 83 -5.59 -6.35 -12.97
CA GLY A 83 -6.82 -5.81 -12.39
C GLY A 83 -6.76 -4.30 -12.16
N TYR A 84 -5.64 -3.78 -11.63
CA TYR A 84 -5.45 -2.33 -11.44
C TYR A 84 -5.43 -1.56 -12.76
N VAL A 85 -4.83 -2.13 -13.81
CA VAL A 85 -4.85 -1.52 -15.16
C VAL A 85 -6.27 -1.41 -15.67
N LEU A 86 -7.06 -2.50 -15.57
CA LEU A 86 -8.46 -2.49 -15.99
C LEU A 86 -9.29 -1.48 -15.18
N LEU A 87 -9.13 -1.42 -13.86
CA LEU A 87 -9.80 -0.43 -13.02
C LEU A 87 -9.41 1.00 -13.42
N GLY A 88 -8.13 1.25 -13.67
CA GLY A 88 -7.61 2.56 -14.09
C GLY A 88 -8.16 3.00 -15.44
N LEU A 89 -8.35 2.10 -16.40
CA LEU A 89 -8.85 2.41 -17.74
C LEU A 89 -10.38 2.47 -17.79
N LEU A 90 -11.06 1.54 -17.12
CA LEU A 90 -12.49 1.34 -17.29
C LEU A 90 -13.34 2.07 -16.25
N LEU A 91 -12.83 2.30 -15.04
CA LEU A 91 -13.62 2.84 -13.94
C LEU A 91 -13.17 4.25 -13.51
N ALA A 92 -11.86 4.46 -13.37
CA ALA A 92 -11.31 5.73 -12.89
C ALA A 92 -11.76 6.97 -13.70
N PRO A 93 -11.88 6.94 -15.04
CA PRO A 93 -12.33 8.11 -15.81
C PRO A 93 -13.76 8.52 -15.49
N TYR A 94 -14.65 7.55 -15.24
CA TYR A 94 -16.05 7.80 -14.91
C TYR A 94 -16.19 8.36 -13.50
N LEU A 95 -15.48 7.78 -12.53
CA LEU A 95 -15.47 8.27 -11.16
C LEU A 95 -14.92 9.70 -11.07
N ARG A 96 -13.86 10.01 -11.84
CA ARG A 96 -13.28 11.36 -11.89
C ARG A 96 -14.27 12.39 -12.45
N LYS A 97 -15.01 12.04 -13.51
CA LYS A 97 -16.05 12.91 -14.09
C LYS A 97 -17.22 13.12 -13.14
N PHE A 98 -17.49 12.16 -12.25
CA PHE A 98 -18.59 12.23 -11.30
C PHE A 98 -18.36 13.20 -10.13
N GLY A 99 -17.10 13.44 -9.75
CA GLY A 99 -16.72 14.52 -8.84
C GLY A 99 -17.18 14.37 -7.38
N LYS A 100 -17.68 13.20 -6.96
CA LYS A 100 -17.99 12.89 -5.55
C LYS A 100 -16.80 12.29 -4.83
N TYR A 101 -16.88 12.29 -3.49
CA TYR A 101 -15.82 11.83 -2.60
C TYR A 101 -15.80 10.31 -2.38
N THR A 102 -16.90 9.59 -2.60
CA THR A 102 -17.00 8.16 -2.26
C THR A 102 -17.66 7.30 -3.34
N LEU A 103 -17.25 6.03 -3.43
CA LEU A 103 -17.85 5.04 -4.33
C LEU A 103 -19.32 4.73 -4.00
N PRO A 104 -19.74 4.62 -2.72
CA PRO A 104 -21.16 4.43 -2.40
C PRO A 104 -22.05 5.59 -2.87
N ASP A 105 -21.57 6.84 -2.78
CA ASP A 105 -22.31 8.00 -3.31
C ASP A 105 -22.48 7.89 -4.82
N PHE A 106 -21.42 7.49 -5.53
CA PHE A 106 -21.50 7.22 -6.97
C PHE A 106 -22.58 6.19 -7.29
N ILE A 107 -22.61 5.06 -6.59
CA ILE A 107 -23.61 4.01 -6.82
C ILE A 107 -25.02 4.51 -6.51
N GLY A 108 -25.21 5.16 -5.36
CA GLY A 108 -26.52 5.66 -4.94
C GLY A 108 -27.12 6.65 -5.94
N ASP A 109 -26.30 7.59 -6.42
CA ASP A 109 -26.75 8.61 -7.38
C ASP A 109 -26.90 8.04 -8.79
N ARG A 110 -26.01 7.13 -9.22
CA ARG A 110 -26.07 6.48 -10.54
C ARG A 110 -27.36 5.71 -10.77
N TYR A 111 -27.90 5.11 -9.71
CA TYR A 111 -29.12 4.31 -9.71
C TYR A 111 -30.31 5.00 -9.03
N TYR A 112 -30.16 6.26 -8.58
CA TYR A 112 -31.19 7.01 -7.86
C TYR A 112 -31.80 6.24 -6.67
N SER A 113 -30.97 5.48 -5.94
CA SER A 113 -31.43 4.55 -4.90
C SER A 113 -30.61 4.65 -3.62
N ASN A 114 -31.28 5.06 -2.54
CA ASN A 114 -30.70 5.07 -1.19
C ASN A 114 -30.40 3.65 -0.70
N ILE A 115 -31.17 2.64 -1.14
CA ILE A 115 -30.91 1.23 -0.80
C ILE A 115 -29.59 0.80 -1.42
N ALA A 116 -29.37 1.11 -2.71
CA ALA A 116 -28.11 0.79 -3.39
C ALA A 116 -26.92 1.49 -2.73
N ARG A 117 -27.08 2.74 -2.28
CA ARG A 117 -26.06 3.45 -1.50
C ARG A 117 -25.71 2.72 -0.21
N ILE A 118 -26.70 2.31 0.57
CA ILE A 118 -26.49 1.60 1.85
C ILE A 118 -25.79 0.27 1.62
N VAL A 119 -26.22 -0.51 0.62
CA VAL A 119 -25.56 -1.78 0.27
C VAL A 119 -24.09 -1.54 -0.10
N ALA A 120 -23.81 -0.51 -0.90
CA ALA A 120 -22.44 -0.14 -1.25
C ALA A 120 -21.61 0.31 -0.04
N VAL A 121 -22.19 1.04 0.91
CA VAL A 121 -21.52 1.39 2.18
C VAL A 121 -21.17 0.14 2.97
N ILE A 122 -22.11 -0.79 3.16
CA ILE A 122 -21.88 -2.03 3.90
C ILE A 122 -20.79 -2.86 3.22
N ALA A 123 -20.85 -3.02 1.90
CA ALA A 123 -19.83 -3.72 1.12
C ALA A 123 -18.45 -3.06 1.29
N ALA A 124 -18.37 -1.73 1.16
CA ALA A 124 -17.12 -0.98 1.34
C ALA A 124 -16.55 -1.17 2.75
N LEU A 125 -17.38 -1.15 3.79
CA LEU A 125 -16.94 -1.38 5.17
C LEU A 125 -16.42 -2.79 5.38
N ILE A 126 -17.11 -3.82 4.90
CA ILE A 126 -16.69 -5.22 5.02
C ILE A 126 -15.33 -5.43 4.35
N ILE A 127 -15.17 -4.95 3.12
CA ILE A 127 -13.92 -5.07 2.36
C ILE A 127 -12.80 -4.32 3.09
N SER A 128 -13.05 -3.08 3.52
CA SER A 128 -12.04 -2.24 4.18
C SER A 128 -11.57 -2.84 5.50
N ILE A 129 -12.50 -3.27 6.37
CA ILE A 129 -12.17 -3.85 7.68
C ILE A 129 -11.38 -5.14 7.49
N THR A 130 -11.82 -6.02 6.59
CA THR A 130 -11.12 -7.28 6.30
C THR A 130 -9.69 -7.02 5.84
N PHE A 131 -9.51 -6.03 4.96
CA PHE A 131 -8.19 -5.65 4.46
C PHE A 131 -7.29 -5.07 5.55
N VAL A 132 -7.82 -4.15 6.38
CA VAL A 132 -7.08 -3.57 7.51
C VAL A 132 -6.66 -4.66 8.52
N VAL A 133 -7.52 -5.64 8.83
CA VAL A 133 -7.16 -6.74 9.73
C VAL A 133 -5.96 -7.54 9.20
N GLY A 134 -5.96 -7.88 7.91
CA GLY A 134 -4.85 -8.55 7.26
C GLY A 134 -3.55 -7.74 7.31
N GLN A 135 -3.63 -6.45 6.97
CA GLN A 135 -2.49 -5.51 7.03
C GLN A 135 -1.92 -5.42 8.44
N MET A 136 -2.79 -5.25 9.44
CA MET A 136 -2.38 -5.10 10.84
C MET A 136 -1.70 -6.36 11.36
N ARG A 137 -2.16 -7.56 10.95
CA ARG A 137 -1.46 -8.80 11.28
C ARG A 137 -0.05 -8.83 10.71
N GLY A 138 0.13 -8.37 9.47
CA GLY A 138 1.45 -8.22 8.84
C GLY A 138 2.38 -7.30 9.64
N VAL A 139 1.88 -6.11 10.02
CA VAL A 139 2.62 -5.15 10.87
C VAL A 139 3.00 -5.78 12.22
N GLY A 140 2.08 -6.49 12.86
CA GLY A 140 2.32 -7.18 14.13
C GLY A 140 3.42 -8.24 14.05
N ILE A 141 3.44 -9.04 12.98
CA ILE A 141 4.50 -10.03 12.74
C ILE A 141 5.85 -9.34 12.61
N VAL A 142 5.94 -8.27 11.81
CA VAL A 142 7.17 -7.49 11.64
C VAL A 142 7.63 -6.91 12.97
N PHE A 143 6.77 -6.23 13.71
CA PHE A 143 7.12 -5.57 14.97
C PHE A 143 7.47 -6.58 16.08
N SER A 144 6.79 -7.72 16.15
CA SER A 144 7.14 -8.77 17.11
C SER A 144 8.57 -9.28 16.94
N ARG A 145 9.05 -9.38 15.70
CA ARG A 145 10.39 -9.85 15.37
C ARG A 145 11.47 -8.84 15.74
N PHE A 146 11.20 -7.55 15.56
CA PHE A 146 12.19 -6.49 15.79
C PHE A 146 12.18 -5.92 17.20
N LEU A 147 11.00 -5.74 17.79
CA LEU A 147 10.85 -5.24 19.16
C LEU A 147 10.89 -6.36 20.20
N GLN A 148 10.92 -7.63 19.75
CA GLN A 148 10.88 -8.82 20.61
C GLN A 148 9.69 -8.83 21.58
N VAL A 149 8.54 -8.34 21.11
CA VAL A 149 7.26 -8.31 21.84
C VAL A 149 6.27 -9.33 21.27
N PRO A 150 5.22 -9.72 22.02
CA PRO A 150 4.12 -10.51 21.45
C PRO A 150 3.49 -9.84 20.22
N ILE A 151 2.98 -10.63 19.28
CA ILE A 151 2.40 -10.11 18.03
C ILE A 151 1.26 -9.14 18.32
N GLU A 152 0.43 -9.43 19.32
CA GLU A 152 -0.69 -8.62 19.76
C GLU A 152 -0.25 -7.21 20.17
N VAL A 153 0.88 -7.12 20.90
CA VAL A 153 1.49 -5.85 21.30
C VAL A 153 2.06 -5.14 20.07
N GLY A 154 2.71 -5.87 19.17
CA GLY A 154 3.20 -5.32 17.89
C GLY A 154 2.08 -4.73 17.03
N VAL A 155 0.92 -5.38 16.97
CA VAL A 155 -0.29 -4.89 16.28
C VAL A 155 -0.75 -3.58 16.90
N ILE A 156 -0.86 -3.50 18.23
CA ILE A 156 -1.30 -2.28 18.94
C ILE A 156 -0.36 -1.11 18.65
N ILE A 157 0.95 -1.31 18.76
CA ILE A 157 1.95 -0.28 18.45
C ILE A 157 1.79 0.20 17.01
N GLY A 158 1.67 -0.74 16.06
CA GLY A 158 1.42 -0.44 14.66
C GLY A 158 0.15 0.39 14.43
N MET A 159 -0.96 0.04 15.09
CA MET A 159 -2.24 0.74 14.94
C MET A 159 -2.12 2.19 15.43
N VAL A 160 -1.51 2.41 16.59
CA VAL A 160 -1.34 3.76 17.15
C VAL A 160 -0.51 4.63 16.21
N ILE A 161 0.59 4.08 15.69
CA ILE A 161 1.48 4.77 14.76
C ILE A 161 0.73 5.13 13.47
N VAL A 162 0.07 4.15 12.83
CA VAL A 162 -0.68 4.36 11.58
C VAL A 162 -1.85 5.32 11.77
N ALA A 163 -2.59 5.22 12.87
CA ALA A 163 -3.69 6.13 13.18
C ALA A 163 -3.19 7.57 13.33
N PHE A 164 -2.08 7.78 14.04
CA PHE A 164 -1.47 9.09 14.18
C PHE A 164 -1.05 9.68 12.83
N PHE A 165 -0.45 8.87 11.94
CA PHE A 165 -0.09 9.28 10.59
C PHE A 165 -1.29 9.64 9.71
N ALA A 166 -2.32 8.79 9.71
CA ALA A 166 -3.50 8.96 8.88
C ALA A 166 -4.28 10.23 9.25
N ILE A 167 -4.39 10.52 10.55
CA ILE A 167 -5.09 11.70 11.05
C ILE A 167 -4.32 12.99 10.73
N LEU A 168 -2.99 12.98 10.81
CA LEU A 168 -2.19 14.19 10.61
C LEU A 168 -1.99 14.54 9.13
N GLY A 169 -1.81 13.56 8.25
CA GLY A 169 -1.36 13.81 6.88
C GLY A 169 -2.46 14.17 5.88
N GLY A 170 -3.69 13.68 6.09
CA GLY A 170 -4.73 13.68 5.06
C GLY A 170 -4.30 12.98 3.77
N MET A 171 -5.13 13.03 2.72
CA MET A 171 -4.86 12.36 1.44
C MET A 171 -3.54 12.83 0.82
N LYS A 172 -3.23 14.13 0.89
CA LYS A 172 -1.98 14.69 0.35
C LYS A 172 -0.76 14.09 1.04
N GLY A 173 -0.74 14.07 2.37
CA GLY A 173 0.36 13.49 3.14
C GLY A 173 0.50 11.99 2.92
N ILE A 174 -0.63 11.27 2.87
CA ILE A 174 -0.64 9.82 2.59
C ILE A 174 -0.04 9.55 1.22
N THR A 175 -0.48 10.25 0.17
CA THR A 175 0.01 10.01 -1.19
C THR A 175 1.51 10.27 -1.32
N TRP A 176 2.03 11.39 -0.79
CA TRP A 176 3.49 11.65 -0.86
C TRP A 176 4.31 10.67 -0.01
N THR A 177 3.74 10.18 1.09
CA THR A 177 4.36 9.11 1.88
C THR A 177 4.41 7.81 1.07
N GLN A 178 3.33 7.44 0.40
CA GLN A 178 3.26 6.26 -0.46
C GLN A 178 4.18 6.36 -1.68
N VAL A 179 4.32 7.55 -2.30
CA VAL A 179 5.31 7.78 -3.37
C VAL A 179 6.73 7.52 -2.87
N THR A 180 7.05 7.95 -1.65
CA THR A 180 8.37 7.70 -1.06
C THR A 180 8.56 6.21 -0.78
N GLN A 181 7.53 5.55 -0.24
CA GLN A 181 7.53 4.10 0.00
C GLN A 181 7.69 3.31 -1.30
N TYR A 182 7.09 3.75 -2.41
CA TYR A 182 7.23 3.12 -3.72
C TYR A 182 8.70 2.96 -4.10
N PHE A 183 9.49 4.03 -4.06
CA PHE A 183 10.91 3.97 -4.42
C PHE A 183 11.71 3.06 -3.47
N ILE A 184 11.41 3.12 -2.16
CA ILE A 184 12.06 2.26 -1.17
C ILE A 184 11.76 0.78 -1.45
N LEU A 185 10.50 0.44 -1.76
CA LEU A 185 10.07 -0.93 -2.03
C LEU A 185 10.68 -1.48 -3.33
N ILE A 186 10.73 -0.69 -4.40
CA ILE A 186 11.37 -1.11 -5.66
C ILE A 186 12.84 -1.46 -5.42
N VAL A 187 13.58 -0.61 -4.72
CA VAL A 187 14.99 -0.90 -4.37
C VAL A 187 15.07 -2.15 -3.49
N ALA A 188 14.19 -2.28 -2.50
CA ALA A 188 14.16 -3.44 -1.61
C ALA A 188 13.88 -4.76 -2.34
N TYR A 189 13.07 -4.75 -3.40
CA TYR A 189 12.78 -5.94 -4.21
C TYR A 189 13.89 -6.26 -5.21
N LEU A 190 14.52 -5.23 -5.79
CA LEU A 190 15.59 -5.42 -6.77
C LEU A 190 16.86 -6.00 -6.16
N ILE A 191 17.23 -5.61 -4.93
CA ILE A 191 18.43 -6.13 -4.25
C ILE A 191 18.48 -7.67 -4.21
N PRO A 192 17.49 -8.39 -3.63
CA PRO A 192 17.51 -9.84 -3.61
C PRO A 192 17.34 -10.44 -5.00
N ALA A 193 16.54 -9.84 -5.89
CA ALA A 193 16.37 -10.33 -7.26
C ALA A 193 17.70 -10.34 -8.02
N ILE A 194 18.44 -9.23 -8.01
CA ILE A 194 19.76 -9.07 -8.65
C ILE A 194 20.76 -10.05 -8.03
N ALA A 195 20.79 -10.16 -6.70
CA ALA A 195 21.72 -11.05 -6.00
C ALA A 195 21.48 -12.53 -6.38
N ILE A 196 20.23 -12.98 -6.39
CA ILE A 196 19.86 -14.35 -6.77
C ILE A 196 20.21 -14.60 -8.24
N CYS A 197 19.89 -13.67 -9.14
CA CYS A 197 20.20 -13.83 -10.57
C CYS A 197 21.70 -13.93 -10.83
N ASN A 198 22.49 -13.09 -10.15
CA ASN A 198 23.94 -13.14 -10.27
C ASN A 198 24.52 -14.47 -9.77
N ILE A 199 23.99 -15.02 -8.66
CA ILE A 199 24.44 -16.31 -8.12
C ILE A 199 24.07 -17.47 -9.07
N LEU A 200 22.88 -17.44 -9.67
CA LEU A 200 22.38 -18.55 -10.50
C LEU A 200 22.90 -18.52 -11.94
N THR A 201 23.08 -17.33 -12.51
CA THR A 201 23.28 -17.16 -13.97
C THR A 201 24.52 -16.36 -14.33
N ASN A 202 25.22 -15.76 -13.34
CA ASN A 202 26.28 -14.76 -13.53
C ASN A 202 25.84 -13.49 -14.30
N ILE A 203 24.53 -13.30 -14.49
CA ILE A 203 23.95 -12.10 -15.09
C ILE A 203 23.23 -11.33 -13.98
N PRO A 204 23.68 -10.11 -13.62
CA PRO A 204 23.08 -9.33 -12.53
C PRO A 204 21.81 -8.58 -12.95
N VAL A 205 21.27 -8.86 -14.13
CA VAL A 205 20.05 -8.24 -14.66
C VAL A 205 18.94 -9.30 -14.66
N PRO A 206 17.99 -9.24 -13.71
CA PRO A 206 16.96 -10.28 -13.57
C PRO A 206 16.15 -10.54 -14.84
N GLU A 207 15.90 -9.51 -15.63
CA GLU A 207 15.14 -9.58 -16.88
C GLU A 207 15.88 -10.35 -17.99
N LEU A 208 17.20 -10.41 -17.92
CA LEU A 208 18.07 -11.07 -18.90
C LEU A 208 18.68 -12.38 -18.39
N ALA A 209 18.51 -12.67 -17.10
CA ALA A 209 19.15 -13.81 -16.46
C ALA A 209 18.62 -15.16 -16.97
N PHE A 210 17.34 -15.20 -17.37
CA PHE A 210 16.65 -16.43 -17.78
C PHE A 210 16.21 -16.43 -19.25
N THR A 211 16.72 -15.49 -20.05
CA THR A 211 16.62 -15.49 -21.52
C THR A 211 17.80 -16.21 -22.14
#